data_AF-A0A418MLH3-F1
#
_entry.id   AF-A0A418MLH3-F1
#
_cell.length_a   1.000
_cell.length_b   1.000
_cell.length_c   1.000
_cell.angle_alpha   90.00
_cell.angle_beta   90.00
_cell.angle_gamma   90.00
#
_symmetry.space_group_name_H-M   'P 1'
#
loop_
_entity.id
_entity.type
_entity.pdbx_description
1 polymer ?
#
loop_
_entity_poly.entity_id
_entity_poly.type
_entity_poly.pdbx_seq_one_letter_code
_entity_poly.pdbx_strand_id
1 'polypeptide(L)' 'MFQCPVCGELMEALTNFHCLTQHHLSKHEVIARHGAAKYVAPRMNREVQQWIRNAQIISRSDFDIAQSAARNQVSH' A
#
# COMPACT_ATOMS: atom_id res chain seq x y z
N MET A 1 0.21 1.25 7.61
CA MET A 1 0.78 0.61 8.82
C MET A 1 1.44 1.69 9.66
N PHE A 2 1.54 1.55 10.97
CA PHE A 2 2.26 2.47 11.85
C PHE A 2 3.70 2.00 12.05
N GLN A 3 4.63 2.94 12.16
CA GLN A 3 6.01 2.69 12.50
C GLN A 3 6.26 3.04 13.98
N CYS A 4 6.83 2.09 14.73
CA CYS A 4 7.27 2.34 16.10
C CYS A 4 8.37 3.41 16.12
N PRO A 5 8.23 4.47 16.96
CA PRO A 5 9.20 5.57 16.99
C PRO A 5 10.54 5.20 17.65
N VAL A 6 10.64 4.05 18.31
CA VAL A 6 11.85 3.58 19.01
C VAL A 6 12.67 2.65 18.12
N CYS A 7 12.07 1.54 17.65
CA CYS A 7 12.78 0.51 16.88
C CYS A 7 12.49 0.52 15.37
N GLY A 8 11.53 1.32 14.90
CA GLY A 8 11.17 1.37 13.48
C GLY A 8 10.35 0.19 12.96
N GLU A 9 9.95 -0.75 13.82
CA GLU A 9 9.08 -1.88 13.46
C GLU A 9 7.72 -1.40 12.91
N LEU A 10 7.24 -2.07 11.86
CA LEU A 10 5.94 -1.80 11.24
C LEU A 10 4.86 -2.67 11.86
N MET A 11 3.75 -2.04 12.24
CA MET A 11 2.63 -2.70 12.93
C MET A 11 1.29 -2.06 12.55
N GLU A 12 0.19 -2.75 12.81
CA GLU A 12 -1.16 -2.20 12.55
C GLU A 12 -1.52 -1.06 13.50
N ALA A 13 -1.02 -1.10 14.74
CA ALA A 13 -1.13 -0.04 15.73
C ALA A 13 -0.01 -0.17 16.75
N LEU A 14 0.44 0.96 17.32
CA LEU A 14 1.36 0.93 18.46
C LEU A 14 0.61 0.43 19.70
N THR A 15 1.00 -0.74 20.22
CA THR A 15 0.35 -1.39 21.37
C THR A 15 1.19 -1.30 22.63
N ASN A 16 0.52 -1.30 23.80
CA ASN A 16 1.21 -1.40 25.10
C ASN A 16 2.06 -2.67 25.20
N PHE A 17 1.57 -3.78 24.65
CA PHE A 17 2.27 -5.06 24.66
C PHE A 17 3.63 -4.97 23.94
N HIS A 18 3.67 -4.42 22.73
CA HIS A 18 4.93 -4.20 22.01
C HIS A 18 5.88 -3.29 22.83
N CYS A 19 5.38 -2.18 23.35
CA CYS A 19 6.20 -1.23 24.09
C CYS A 19 6.82 -1.84 25.37
N LEU A 20 6.05 -2.62 26.12
CA LEU A 20 6.51 -3.24 27.36
C LEU A 20 7.48 -4.39 27.10
N THR A 21 7.22 -5.19 26.07
CA THR A 21 8.05 -6.38 25.77
C THR A 21 9.36 -6.03 25.09
N GLN A 22 9.36 -5.05 24.18
CA GLN A 22 10.55 -4.67 23.40
C GLN A 22 11.36 -3.54 24.02
N HIS A 23 10.70 -2.60 24.72
CA HIS A 23 11.35 -1.37 25.21
C HIS A 23 11.27 -1.21 26.73
N HIS A 24 10.56 -2.10 27.44
CA HIS A 24 10.29 -2.00 28.88
C HIS A 24 9.66 -0.67 29.31
N LEU A 25 8.88 -0.07 28.42
CA LEU A 25 8.17 1.20 28.63
C LEU A 25 6.68 1.01 28.34
N SER A 26 5.82 1.73 29.06
CA SER A 26 4.41 1.84 28.66
C SER A 26 4.29 2.62 27.35
N LYS A 27 3.20 2.40 26.60
CA LYS A 27 2.92 3.17 25.37
C LYS A 27 2.90 4.68 25.64
N HIS A 28 2.37 5.10 26.79
CA HIS A 28 2.32 6.51 27.16
C HIS A 28 3.72 7.11 27.32
N GLU A 29 4.64 6.40 27.97
CA GLU A 29 6.03 6.84 28.11
C GLU A 29 6.76 6.86 26.77
N VAL A 30 6.54 5.86 25.90
CA VAL A 30 7.10 5.85 24.55
C VAL A 30 6.64 7.08 23.76
N ILE A 31 5.34 7.41 23.80
CA ILE A 31 4.79 8.57 23.11
C ILE A 31 5.34 9.87 23.70
N ALA A 32 5.44 9.98 25.03
CA ALA A 32 5.95 11.18 25.68
C ALA A 32 7.44 11.44 25.37
N ARG A 33 8.25 10.38 25.24
CA ARG A 33 9.71 10.49 25.01
C ARG A 33 10.10 10.56 23.54
N HIS A 34 9.41 9.82 22.68
CA HIS A 34 9.81 9.62 21.27
C HIS A 34 8.76 10.13 20.27
N GLY A 35 7.62 10.62 20.74
CA GLY A 35 6.50 11.06 19.91
C GLY A 35 5.57 9.92 19.50
N ALA A 36 4.48 10.27 18.81
CA ALA A 36 3.50 9.30 18.35
C ALA A 36 4.05 8.44 17.18
N ALA A 37 3.57 7.19 17.10
CA ALA A 37 3.86 6.32 15.97
C ALA A 37 3.39 6.97 14.65
N LYS A 38 4.26 6.99 13.64
CA LYS A 38 3.96 7.62 12.35
C LYS A 38 3.21 6.63 11.46
N TYR A 39 2.14 7.09 10.84
CA TYR A 39 1.50 6.30 9.78
C TYR A 39 2.40 6.27 8.55
N VAL A 40 2.81 5.07 8.17
CA VAL A 40 3.56 4.78 6.96
C VAL A 40 2.59 4.14 5.96
N ALA A 41 2.26 4.92 4.92
CA ALA A 41 1.67 4.38 3.71
C ALA A 41 2.80 3.80 2.85
N PRO A 42 2.66 2.59 2.29
CA PRO A 42 3.59 2.11 1.29
C PRO A 42 3.64 3.12 0.15
N ARG A 43 4.82 3.67 -0.14
CA ARG A 43 5.01 4.50 -1.32
C ARG A 43 5.01 3.57 -2.52
N MET A 44 3.99 3.66 -3.38
CA MET A 44 4.02 2.96 -4.66
C MET A 44 5.22 3.46 -5.47
N ASN A 45 6.03 2.53 -5.96
CA ASN A 45 7.10 2.84 -6.91
C ASN A 45 6.49 3.50 -8.16
N ARG A 46 7.18 4.51 -8.70
CA ARG A 46 6.80 5.21 -9.93
C ARG A 46 6.59 4.25 -11.10
N GLU A 47 7.38 3.19 -11.20
CA GLU A 47 7.22 2.15 -12.23
C GLU A 47 5.88 1.42 -12.09
N VAL A 48 5.50 1.04 -10.87
CA VAL A 48 4.22 0.39 -10.58
C VAL A 48 3.06 1.34 -10.88
N GLN A 49 3.18 2.62 -10.49
CA GLN A 49 2.19 3.64 -10.85
C GLN A 49 2.05 3.80 -12.36
N GLN A 50 3.16 3.80 -13.09
CA GLN A 50 3.15 3.93 -14.55
C GLN A 50 2.56 2.70 -15.22
N TRP A 51 2.90 1.51 -14.74
CA TRP A 51 2.34 0.26 -15.22
C TRP A 51 0.83 0.21 -15.04
N ILE A 52 0.30 0.57 -13.86
CA ILE A 52 -1.15 0.63 -13.62
C ILE A 52 -1.83 1.62 -14.57
N ARG A 53 -1.26 2.84 -14.74
CA ARG A 53 -1.81 3.82 -15.68
C ARG A 53 -1.86 3.29 -17.11
N ASN A 54 -0.80 2.64 -17.56
CA ASN A 54 -0.74 2.07 -18.91
C ASN A 54 -1.74 0.91 -19.07
N ALA A 55 -1.91 0.06 -18.06
CA ALA A 55 -2.84 -1.07 -18.10
C ALA A 55 -4.32 -0.65 -18.10
N GLN A 56 -4.64 0.55 -17.61
CA GLN A 56 -6.00 1.11 -17.62
C GLN A 56 -6.40 1.74 -18.95
N ILE A 57 -5.44 1.93 -19.86
CA ILE A 57 -5.68 2.50 -21.19
C ILE A 57 -5.77 1.36 -22.19
N ILE A 58 -6.98 1.08 -22.69
CA ILE A 58 -7.13 0.23 -23.87
C ILE A 58 -6.57 1.00 -25.07
N SER A 59 -5.57 0.44 -25.74
CA SER A 59 -5.06 1.06 -26.97
C SER A 59 -6.10 0.98 -28.08
N ARG A 60 -6.04 1.90 -29.06
CA ARG A 60 -6.95 1.89 -30.23
C ARG A 60 -6.89 0.54 -30.96
N SER A 61 -5.70 -0.04 -31.09
CA SER A 61 -5.50 -1.36 -31.68
C SER A 61 -6.15 -2.47 -30.87
N ASP A 62 -6.03 -2.47 -29.53
CA ASP A 62 -6.67 -3.47 -28.68
C ASP A 62 -8.20 -3.34 -28.75
N PHE A 63 -8.70 -2.11 -28.84
CA PHE A 63 -10.12 -1.84 -29.05
C PHE A 63 -10.63 -2.39 -30.39
N ASP A 64 -9.91 -2.13 -31.49
CA ASP A 64 -10.29 -2.58 -32.83
C ASP A 64 -10.23 -4.13 -32.93
N ILE A 65 -9.25 -4.76 -32.28
CA ILE A 65 -9.16 -6.22 -32.16
C ILE A 65 -10.34 -6.77 -31.35
N ALA A 66 -10.65 -6.19 -30.19
CA ALA A 66 -11.79 -6.60 -29.38
C ALA A 66 -13.13 -6.43 -30.14
N GLN A 67 -13.28 -5.34 -30.89
CA GLN A 67 -14.48 -5.06 -31.69
C GLN A 67 -14.63 -6.04 -32.86
N SER A 68 -13.53 -6.39 -33.54
CA SER A 68 -13.54 -7.39 -34.62
C SER A 68 -13.84 -8.80 -34.10
N ALA A 69 -13.26 -9.19 -32.97
CA ALA A 69 -13.55 -10.45 -32.30
C ALA A 69 -15.02 -10.55 -31.86
N ALA A 70 -15.58 -9.48 -31.29
CA ALA A 70 -16.99 -9.42 -30.91
C ALA A 70 -17.92 -9.55 -32.13
N ARG A 71 -17.61 -8.91 -33.26
CA ARG A 71 -18.39 -9.04 -34.50
C ARG A 71 -18.41 -10.47 -35.05
N ASN A 72 -17.30 -11.20 -34.93
CA ASN A 72 -17.19 -12.57 -35.41
C ASN A 72 -17.93 -13.58 -34.49
N GLN A 73 -18.15 -13.24 -33.21
CA GLN A 73 -18.89 -14.11 -32.28
C GLN A 73 -20.41 -14.09 -32.48
N VAL A 74 -20.99 -13.05 -33.09
CA VAL A 74 -22.45 -12.94 -33.34
C VAL A 74 -22.85 -13.58 -34.68
N SER A 75 -21.88 -14.02 -35.49
CA SER A 75 -22.10 -14.55 -36.84
C SER A 75 -22.25 -16.08 -36.89
N HIS A 76 -22.50 -16.74 -35.74
CA HIS A 76 -22.72 -18.18 -35.63
C HIS A 76 -24.09 -18.51 -35.04
#